data_AF-A0A849PIL9-F1
#
_entry.id   AF-A0A849PIL9-F1
#
_cell.length_a   1.000
_cell.length_b   1.000
_cell.length_c   1.000
_cell.angle_alpha   90.00
_cell.angle_beta   90.00
_cell.angle_gamma   90.00
#
_symmetry.space_group_name_H-M   'P 1'
#
loop_
_entity.id
_entity.type
_entity.pdbx_description
1 polymer ?
#
loop_
_entity_poly.entity_id
_entity_poly.type
_entity_poly.pdbx_seq_one_letter_code
_entity_poly.pdbx_strand_id
1 'polypeptide(L)'
;MITTIEATLAATVYLLGGAFILFIYEAYTHTHQKNLLMLAIGMFVFIFGSNFDIFAGLVLSDYIEEPMARTIALLIEIPGILVMLYSAIRS
;
A
#
# COMPACT_ATOMS: atom_id res chain seq x y z
N MET A 1 -16.52 13.26 -4.72
CA MET A 1 -16.03 13.58 -6.09
C MET A 1 -14.53 13.69 -5.99
N ILE A 2 -13.79 12.81 -6.67
CA ILE A 2 -12.33 12.83 -6.65
C ILE A 2 -11.82 13.93 -7.57
N THR A 3 -10.93 14.76 -7.05
CA THR A 3 -10.27 15.82 -7.80
C THR A 3 -9.13 15.24 -8.64
N THR A 4 -8.83 15.89 -9.77
CA THR A 4 -7.67 15.52 -10.60
C THR A 4 -6.36 15.55 -9.81
N ILE A 5 -6.26 16.42 -8.80
CA ILE A 5 -5.10 16.53 -7.92
C ILE A 5 -4.97 15.27 -7.06
N GLU A 6 -6.04 14.83 -6.40
CA GLU A 6 -6.05 13.59 -5.59
C GLU A 6 -5.67 12.36 -6.43
N ALA A 7 -6.23 12.25 -7.64
CA ALA A 7 -5.88 11.16 -8.57
C ALA A 7 -4.39 11.17 -8.95
N THR A 8 -3.83 12.35 -9.22
CA THR A 8 -2.42 12.51 -9.60
C THR A 8 -1.49 12.18 -8.42
N LEU A 9 -1.87 12.61 -7.21
CA LEU A 9 -1.12 12.32 -5.99
C LEU A 9 -1.14 10.83 -5.67
N ALA A 10 -2.31 10.18 -5.74
CA ALA A 10 -2.42 8.73 -5.53
C ALA A 10 -1.59 7.94 -6.54
N ALA A 11 -1.64 8.30 -7.83
CA ALA A 11 -0.79 7.68 -8.85
C ALA A 11 0.71 7.87 -8.55
N THR A 12 1.11 9.06 -8.10
CA THR A 12 2.49 9.35 -7.70
C THR A 12 2.92 8.50 -6.50
N VAL A 13 2.05 8.36 -5.49
CA VAL A 13 2.29 7.52 -4.31
C VAL A 13 2.45 6.06 -4.71
N TYR A 14 1.62 5.55 -5.63
CA TYR A 14 1.78 4.18 -6.13
C TYR A 14 3.09 3.95 -6.88
N LEU A 15 3.52 4.91 -7.71
CA LEU A 15 4.78 4.80 -8.44
C LEU A 15 5.99 4.85 -7.50
N LEU A 16 6.03 5.83 -6.60
CA LEU A 16 7.12 5.96 -5.62
C LEU A 16 7.13 4.78 -4.65
N GLY A 17 5.96 4.36 -4.19
CA GLY A 17 5.79 3.19 -3.35
C GLY A 17 6.27 1.90 -4.01
N GLY A 18 5.88 1.68 -5.26
CA GLY A 18 6.35 0.55 -6.07
C GLY A 18 7.87 0.54 -6.24
N ALA A 19 8.46 1.69 -6.56
CA ALA A 19 9.92 1.82 -6.66
C ALA A 19 10.63 1.50 -5.33
N PHE A 20 10.08 1.96 -4.21
CA PHE A 20 10.64 1.68 -2.88
C PHE A 20 10.53 0.19 -2.50
N ILE A 21 9.42 -0.46 -2.85
CA ILE A 21 9.23 -1.90 -2.64
C ILE A 21 10.25 -2.70 -3.45
N LEU A 22 10.50 -2.32 -4.71
CA LEU A 22 11.55 -2.94 -5.54
C LEU A 22 12.94 -2.78 -4.91
N PHE A 23 13.25 -1.61 -4.38
CA PHE A 23 14.51 -1.36 -3.69
C PHE A 23 14.68 -2.26 -2.45
N ILE A 24 13.65 -2.42 -1.62
CA ILE A 24 13.68 -3.34 -0.49
C ILE A 24 13.85 -4.79 -0.96
N TYR A 25 13.14 -5.17 -2.02
CA TYR A 25 13.24 -6.51 -2.59
C TYR A 25 14.64 -6.82 -3.13
N GLU A 26 15.29 -5.85 -3.79
CA GLU A 26 16.68 -5.97 -4.23
C GLU A 26 17.63 -6.11 -3.03
N ALA A 27 17.44 -5.33 -1.96
CA ALA A 27 18.21 -5.52 -0.74
C ALA A 27 17.99 -6.93 -0.13
N TYR A 28 16.78 -7.48 -0.22
CA TYR A 28 16.50 -8.86 0.14
C TYR A 28 17.25 -9.86 -0.74
N THR A 29 17.29 -9.71 -2.06
CA THR A 29 18.01 -10.66 -2.94
C THR A 29 19.50 -10.65 -2.67
N HIS A 30 20.07 -9.53 -2.22
CA HIS A 30 21.48 -9.45 -1.83
C HIS A 30 21.77 -10.04 -0.44
N THR A 31 20.92 -9.79 0.55
CA THR A 31 21.18 -10.18 1.96
C THR A 31 20.53 -11.50 2.37
N HIS A 32 19.52 -11.97 1.62
CA HIS A 32 18.65 -13.10 1.92
C HIS A 32 17.91 -13.01 3.27
N GLN A 33 17.84 -11.81 3.86
CA GLN A 33 17.14 -11.58 5.13
C GLN A 33 15.62 -11.59 4.91
N LYS A 34 14.95 -12.66 5.37
CA LYS A 34 13.49 -12.83 5.20
C LYS A 34 12.65 -11.68 5.77
N ASN A 35 13.20 -10.92 6.72
CA ASN A 35 12.56 -9.74 7.27
C ASN A 35 12.37 -8.67 6.20
N LEU A 36 13.35 -8.41 5.34
CA LEU A 36 13.21 -7.45 4.23
C LEU A 36 12.10 -7.85 3.25
N LEU A 37 11.93 -9.16 2.98
CA LEU A 37 10.82 -9.64 2.16
C LEU A 37 9.46 -9.37 2.83
N MET A 38 9.34 -9.63 4.13
CA MET A 38 8.11 -9.31 4.88
C MET A 38 7.85 -7.81 4.92
N LEU A 39 8.88 -6.98 5.08
CA LEU A 39 8.78 -5.53 5.00
C LEU A 39 8.25 -5.07 3.65
N ALA A 40 8.78 -5.61 2.54
CA ALA A 40 8.33 -5.29 1.19
C ALA A 40 6.85 -5.65 0.98
N ILE A 41 6.42 -6.81 1.47
CA ILE A 41 5.01 -7.24 1.40
C ILE A 41 4.11 -6.32 2.24
N GLY A 42 4.52 -6.01 3.47
CA GLY A 42 3.77 -5.11 4.35
C GLY A 42 3.64 -3.70 3.76
N MET A 43 4.73 -3.17 3.20
CA MET A 43 4.76 -1.90 2.48
C MET A 43 3.81 -1.90 1.28
N PHE A 44 3.79 -2.98 0.49
CA PHE A 44 2.86 -3.11 -0.63
C PHE A 44 1.39 -3.00 -0.18
N VAL A 45 1.02 -3.78 0.83
CA VAL A 45 -0.34 -3.81 1.36
C VAL A 45 -0.73 -2.45 1.96
N PHE A 46 0.19 -1.83 2.73
CA PHE A 46 -0.01 -0.52 3.32
C PHE A 46 -0.23 0.58 2.26
N ILE A 47 0.63 0.67 1.26
CA ILE A 47 0.54 1.68 0.21
C ILE A 47 -0.73 1.47 -0.63
N PHE A 48 -1.08 0.21 -0.91
CA PHE A 48 -2.33 -0.11 -1.60
C PHE A 48 -3.55 0.33 -0.80
N GLY A 49 -3.63 -0.05 0.48
CA GLY A 49 -4.73 0.29 1.37
C GLY A 49 -4.91 1.79 1.56
N SER A 50 -3.81 2.52 1.84
CA SER A 50 -3.82 3.96 2.11
C SER A 50 -4.29 4.85 0.95
N ASN A 51 -4.38 4.32 -0.27
CA ASN A 51 -4.87 5.05 -1.45
C ASN A 51 -6.06 4.33 -2.12
N PHE A 52 -6.59 3.28 -1.48
CA PHE A 52 -7.64 2.44 -2.06
C PHE A 52 -8.95 3.20 -2.24
N ASP A 53 -9.29 4.11 -1.34
CA ASP A 53 -10.49 4.95 -1.44
C ASP A 53 -10.46 5.85 -2.68
N ILE A 54 -9.30 6.44 -2.99
CA ILE A 54 -9.10 7.23 -4.22
C ILE A 54 -9.20 6.33 -5.45
N PHE A 55 -8.56 5.15 -5.43
CA PHE A 55 -8.66 4.19 -6.52
C PHE A 55 -10.12 3.72 -6.75
N ALA A 56 -10.82 3.38 -5.67
CA ALA A 56 -12.20 2.92 -5.71
C ALA A 56 -13.14 4.03 -6.21
N GLY A 57 -12.96 5.28 -5.80
CA GLY A 57 -13.78 6.36 -6.33
C GLY A 57 -13.48 6.73 -7.79
N LEU A 58 -12.33 6.32 -8.35
CA LEU A 58 -12.00 6.52 -9.77
C LEU A 58 -12.47 5.37 -10.67
N VAL A 59 -12.38 4.14 -10.19
CA VAL A 59 -12.57 2.92 -11.02
C VAL A 59 -13.80 2.11 -10.61
N LEU A 60 -14.22 2.23 -9.35
CA LEU A 60 -15.28 1.42 -8.73
C LEU A 60 -16.43 2.27 -8.19
N SER A 61 -16.56 3.54 -8.62
CA SER A 61 -17.56 4.49 -8.11
C SER A 61 -18.99 3.99 -8.25
N ASP A 62 -19.27 3.19 -9.29
CA ASP A 62 -20.59 2.64 -9.58
C ASP A 62 -20.91 1.40 -8.73
N TYR A 63 -19.91 0.82 -8.04
CA TYR A 63 -20.01 -0.44 -7.31
C TYR A 63 -19.80 -0.29 -5.80
N ILE A 64 -19.06 0.74 -5.37
CA ILE A 64 -18.64 0.92 -3.99
C ILE A 64 -18.90 2.36 -3.55
N GLU A 65 -19.72 2.52 -2.51
CA GLU A 65 -19.94 3.83 -1.89
C GLU A 65 -18.69 4.31 -1.13
N GLU A 66 -18.47 5.62 -1.10
CA GLU A 66 -17.29 6.26 -0.49
C GLU A 66 -17.02 5.83 0.98
N PRO A 67 -18.02 5.72 1.87
CA PRO A 67 -17.79 5.26 3.24
C PRO A 67 -17.32 3.79 3.31
N MET A 68 -17.83 2.97 2.39
CA MET A 68 -17.44 1.55 2.28
C MET A 68 -16.03 1.42 1.73
N ALA A 69 -15.67 2.20 0.70
CA ALA A 69 -14.33 2.26 0.16
C ALA A 69 -13.29 2.64 1.23
N ARG A 70 -13.60 3.65 2.05
CA ARG A 70 -12.75 4.07 3.18
C ARG A 70 -12.63 2.99 4.26
N THR A 71 -13.69 2.25 4.52
CA THR A 71 -13.66 1.15 5.49
C THR A 71 -12.77 0.00 4.99
N ILE A 72 -12.88 -0.34 3.70
CA ILE A 72 -12.02 -1.35 3.06
C ILE A 72 -10.57 -0.89 3.03
N ALA A 73 -10.30 0.38 2.74
CA ALA A 73 -8.97 0.97 2.79
C ALA A 73 -8.30 0.71 4.15
N LEU A 74 -8.99 1.01 5.26
CA LEU A 74 -8.50 0.76 6.62
C LEU A 74 -8.29 -0.75 6.89
N LEU A 75 -9.21 -1.59 6.43
CA LEU A 75 -9.09 -3.05 6.56
C LEU A 75 -7.90 -3.64 5.80
N ILE A 76 -7.43 -2.98 4.74
CA ILE A 76 -6.22 -3.37 4.01
C ILE A 76 -4.98 -2.75 4.68
N GLU A 77 -5.05 -1.49 5.06
CA GLU A 77 -3.93 -0.72 5.63
C GLU A 77 -3.43 -1.31 6.95
N ILE A 78 -4.34 -1.66 7.86
CA ILE A 78 -3.99 -2.21 9.19
C ILE A 78 -3.16 -3.50 9.07
N PRO A 79 -3.57 -4.53 8.30
CA PRO A 79 -2.73 -5.69 8.03
C PRO A 79 -1.35 -5.34 7.47
N GLY A 80 -1.26 -4.37 6.55
CA GLY A 80 0.03 -3.90 6.02
C GLY A 80 0.95 -3.41 7.13
N ILE A 81 0.43 -2.55 8.01
CA ILE A 81 1.17 -2.06 9.19
C ILE A 81 1.59 -3.20 10.10
N LEU A 82 0.69 -4.15 10.41
CA LEU A 82 1.00 -5.28 11.28
C LEU A 82 2.12 -6.16 10.71
N VAL A 83 2.12 -6.40 9.39
CA VAL A 83 3.19 -7.15 8.71
C VAL A 83 4.52 -6.38 8.76
N MET A 84 4.50 -5.06 8.54
CA MET A 84 5.70 -4.22 8.66
C MET A 84 6.28 -4.23 10.09
N LEU A 85 5.43 -4.10 11.11
CA LEU A 85 5.85 -4.16 12.51
C LEU A 85 6.41 -5.54 12.87
N TYR A 86 5.75 -6.60 12.42
CA TYR A 86 6.24 -7.97 12.62
C TYR A 86 7.62 -8.18 12.00
N SER A 87 7.81 -7.66 10.78
CA SER A 87 9.11 -7.68 10.10
C SER A 87 10.21 -6.98 10.91
N ALA A 88 9.90 -5.86 11.55
CA ALA A 88 10.86 -5.09 12.34
C ALA A 88 11.19 -5.78 13.68
N ILE A 89 10.21 -6.43 14.31
CA ILE A 89 10.38 -7.11 15.61
C ILE A 89 11.15 -8.42 15.46
N ARG A 90 10.92 -9.16 14.37
CA ARG A 90 11.61 -10.44 14.09
C ARG A 90 12.99 -10.23 13.43
N SER A 91 13.51 -8.99 13.48
CA SER A 91 14.75 -8.58 12.81
C SER A 91 16.00 -9.27 13.33
#